data_AF-A0A941A9T7-F1
#
_entry.id   AF-A0A941A9T7-F1
#
_cell.length_a   1.000
_cell.length_b   1.000
_cell.length_c   1.000
_cell.angle_alpha   90.00
_cell.angle_beta   90.00
_cell.angle_gamma   90.00
#
_symmetry.space_group_name_H-M   'P 1'
#
loop_
_entity.id
_entity.type
_entity.pdbx_description
1 polymer ?
#
loop_
_entity_poly.entity_id
_entity_poly.type
_entity_poly.pdbx_seq_one_letter_code
_entity_poly.pdbx_strand_id
1 'polypeptide(L)'
;MDGKKGWIRQLFVVTGVIGLLFAVGCGPSMKMTAQSSGEKIFQADRAFSDAKDGNASKGAPDDLAVAQGKLAAAKDAFAKENYDEAARLAEQTVVDAEYAQARATTRKNLDIAEGIKKETNALRQEIERMPK
;
A
#
# COMPACT_ATOMS: atom_id res chain seq x y z
N MET A 1 -26.03 41.27 -54.59
CA MET A 1 -26.79 40.84 -53.39
C MET A 1 -26.24 39.48 -52.95
N ASP A 2 -24.97 39.42 -52.51
CA ASP A 2 -24.22 38.14 -52.46
C ASP A 2 -23.51 37.87 -51.13
N GLY A 3 -23.74 38.69 -50.10
CA GLY A 3 -23.07 38.56 -48.79
C GLY A 3 -23.70 37.53 -47.84
N LYS A 4 -24.98 37.19 -48.00
CA LYS A 4 -25.73 36.38 -47.03
C LYS A 4 -25.61 34.85 -47.24
N LYS A 5 -25.17 34.42 -48.43
CA LYS A 5 -25.15 33.01 -48.84
C LYS A 5 -23.89 32.27 -48.37
N GLY A 6 -22.78 32.98 -48.18
CA GLY A 6 -21.52 32.42 -47.66
C GLY A 6 -21.58 32.08 -46.18
N TRP A 7 -22.22 32.94 -45.38
CA TRP A 7 -22.35 32.75 -43.93
C TRP A 7 -23.21 31.53 -43.56
N ILE A 8 -24.29 31.29 -44.31
CA ILE A 8 -25.16 30.11 -44.13
C ILE A 8 -24.44 28.82 -44.55
N ARG A 9 -23.63 28.85 -45.63
CA ARG A 9 -22.81 27.69 -46.05
C ARG A 9 -21.69 27.39 -45.04
N GLN A 10 -21.08 28.39 -44.42
CA GLN A 10 -20.05 28.18 -43.40
C GLN A 10 -20.63 27.62 -42.09
N LEU A 11 -21.83 28.04 -41.69
CA LEU A 11 -22.50 27.49 -40.50
C LEU A 11 -22.78 25.98 -40.62
N PHE A 12 -23.20 25.51 -41.81
CA PHE A 12 -23.44 24.08 -42.07
C PHE A 12 -22.17 23.23 -42.13
N VAL A 13 -21.06 23.78 -42.65
CA VAL A 13 -19.78 23.05 -42.71
C VAL A 13 -19.16 22.90 -41.32
N VAL A 14 -19.26 23.93 -40.46
CA VAL A 14 -18.72 23.88 -39.10
C VAL A 14 -19.53 22.94 -38.19
N THR A 15 -20.86 22.89 -38.34
CA THR A 15 -21.70 21.93 -37.57
C THR A 15 -21.53 20.48 -38.03
N GLY A 16 -21.24 20.24 -39.32
CA GLY A 16 -20.94 18.88 -39.82
C GLY A 16 -19.63 18.30 -39.29
N VAL A 17 -18.61 19.13 -39.05
CA VAL A 17 -17.29 18.68 -38.53
C VAL A 17 -17.32 18.48 -37.00
N ILE A 18 -18.14 19.25 -36.27
CA ILE A 18 -18.28 19.12 -34.80
C ILE A 18 -19.05 17.83 -34.41
N GLY A 19 -19.96 17.35 -35.24
CA GLY A 19 -20.72 16.11 -34.99
C GLY A 19 -19.88 14.83 -35.06
N LEU A 20 -18.75 14.84 -35.77
CA LEU A 20 -17.90 13.65 -35.97
C LEU A 20 -16.87 13.44 -34.84
N LEU A 21 -16.75 14.38 -33.90
CA LEU A 21 -15.79 14.32 -32.79
C LEU A 21 -16.36 13.68 -31.50
N PHE A 22 -17.64 13.31 -31.46
CA PHE A 22 -18.27 12.72 -30.28
C PHE A 22 -18.33 11.18 -30.27
N ALA A 23 -17.65 10.50 -31.20
CA ALA A 23 -17.57 9.03 -31.22
C ALA A 23 -16.35 8.48 -30.46
N VAL A 24 -15.87 9.16 -29.41
CA VAL A 24 -14.92 8.55 -28.45
C VAL A 24 -15.73 7.77 -27.41
N GLY A 25 -16.23 6.61 -27.84
CA GLY A 25 -16.74 5.59 -26.93
C GLY A 25 -15.58 5.07 -26.07
N CYS A 26 -15.44 5.61 -24.86
CA CYS A 26 -14.49 5.08 -23.88
C CYS A 26 -15.11 3.82 -23.26
N GLY A 27 -14.70 2.65 -23.72
CA GLY A 27 -14.94 1.39 -23.01
C GLY A 27 -13.60 0.79 -22.56
N PRO A 28 -13.19 0.98 -21.29
CA PRO A 28 -12.43 -0.07 -20.62
C PRO A 28 -12.68 -0.08 -19.10
N SER A 29 -13.85 -0.52 -18.63
CA SER A 29 -14.08 -0.68 -17.17
C SER A 29 -13.13 -1.70 -16.54
N MET A 30 -12.71 -2.75 -17.28
CA MET A 30 -11.88 -3.84 -16.75
C MET A 30 -10.38 -3.53 -16.66
N LYS A 31 -9.83 -2.71 -17.57
CA LYS A 31 -8.39 -2.34 -17.49
C LYS A 31 -8.10 -1.42 -16.30
N MET A 32 -9.08 -0.59 -15.93
CA MET A 32 -8.92 0.34 -14.82
C MET A 32 -8.93 -0.38 -13.47
N THR A 33 -9.76 -1.43 -13.30
CA THR A 33 -9.77 -2.23 -12.06
C THR A 33 -8.50 -3.07 -11.90
N ALA A 34 -8.01 -3.70 -12.98
CA ALA A 34 -6.74 -4.43 -12.97
C ALA A 34 -5.56 -3.50 -12.60
N GLN A 35 -5.47 -2.31 -13.19
CA GLN A 35 -4.41 -1.36 -12.86
C GLN A 35 -4.46 -0.89 -11.40
N SER A 36 -5.65 -0.55 -10.89
CA SER A 36 -5.81 -0.12 -9.49
C SER A 36 -5.45 -1.23 -8.50
N SER A 37 -5.86 -2.46 -8.79
CA SER A 37 -5.53 -3.63 -7.97
C SER A 37 -4.02 -3.92 -7.97
N GLY A 38 -3.36 -3.83 -9.13
CA GLY A 38 -1.92 -4.00 -9.25
C GLY A 38 -1.13 -2.96 -8.45
N GLU A 39 -1.56 -1.70 -8.46
CA GLU A 39 -0.97 -0.63 -7.65
C GLU A 39 -1.07 -0.93 -6.14
N LYS A 40 -2.22 -1.44 -5.68
CA LYS A 40 -2.40 -1.84 -4.27
C LYS A 40 -1.49 -2.99 -3.89
N ILE A 41 -1.33 -3.99 -4.77
CA ILE A 41 -0.38 -5.10 -4.54
C ILE A 41 1.05 -4.59 -4.46
N PHE A 42 1.44 -3.64 -5.32
CA PHE A 42 2.76 -3.03 -5.27
C PHE A 42 3.00 -2.29 -3.95
N GLN A 43 2.01 -1.52 -3.47
CA GLN A 43 2.07 -0.87 -2.16
C GLN A 43 2.17 -1.88 -1.01
N ALA A 44 1.40 -2.97 -1.08
CA ALA A 44 1.46 -4.05 -0.11
C ALA A 44 2.83 -4.76 -0.08
N ASP A 45 3.45 -4.98 -1.24
CA ASP A 45 4.78 -5.59 -1.35
C ASP A 45 5.86 -4.68 -0.73
N ARG A 46 5.77 -3.37 -0.98
CA ARG A 46 6.64 -2.38 -0.33
C ARG A 46 6.45 -2.38 1.19
N ALA A 47 5.22 -2.26 1.68
CA ALA A 47 4.94 -2.25 3.12
C ALA A 47 5.45 -3.52 3.81
N PHE A 48 5.27 -4.69 3.17
CA PHE A 48 5.82 -5.95 3.66
C PHE A 48 7.36 -5.93 3.72
N SER A 49 8.03 -5.44 2.67
CA SER A 49 9.49 -5.32 2.67
C SER A 49 9.98 -4.37 3.76
N ASP A 50 9.35 -3.21 3.89
CA ASP A 50 9.69 -2.20 4.90
C ASP A 50 9.53 -2.77 6.32
N ALA A 51 8.47 -3.54 6.59
CA ALA A 51 8.27 -4.22 7.87
C ALA A 51 9.35 -5.28 8.11
N LYS A 52 9.61 -6.14 7.12
CA LYS A 52 10.62 -7.20 7.19
C LYS A 52 12.01 -6.63 7.48
N ASP A 53 12.40 -5.57 6.79
CA ASP A 53 13.68 -4.86 6.94
C ASP A 53 13.70 -4.04 8.24
N GLY A 54 12.54 -3.56 8.69
CA GLY A 54 12.30 -2.89 9.98
C GLY A 54 12.32 -3.80 11.21
N ASN A 55 12.98 -4.96 11.15
CA ASN A 55 13.06 -5.98 12.21
C ASN A 55 11.75 -6.70 12.57
N ALA A 56 10.66 -6.57 11.79
CA ALA A 56 9.45 -7.35 12.06
C ALA A 56 9.74 -8.86 12.07
N SER A 57 10.67 -9.33 11.23
CA SER A 57 11.09 -10.73 11.17
C SER A 57 11.65 -11.28 12.49
N LYS A 58 12.17 -10.40 13.35
CA LYS A 58 12.72 -10.78 14.66
C LYS A 58 11.77 -10.44 15.80
N GLY A 59 11.15 -9.26 15.75
CA GLY A 59 10.31 -8.76 16.85
C GLY A 59 8.86 -9.23 16.82
N ALA A 60 8.34 -9.59 15.64
CA ALA A 60 6.95 -10.03 15.41
C ALA A 60 6.85 -11.02 14.22
N PRO A 61 7.51 -12.19 14.28
CA PRO A 61 7.58 -13.12 13.15
C PRO A 61 6.21 -13.67 12.73
N ASP A 62 5.34 -13.99 13.68
CA ASP A 62 4.03 -14.59 13.40
C ASP A 62 3.13 -13.60 12.64
N ASP A 63 3.19 -12.33 13.00
CA ASP A 63 2.38 -11.28 12.37
C ASP A 63 2.91 -10.89 11.00
N LEU A 64 4.24 -10.91 10.84
CA LEU A 64 4.84 -10.78 9.52
C LEU A 64 4.44 -11.95 8.61
N ALA A 65 4.31 -13.17 9.15
CA ALA A 65 3.83 -14.33 8.40
C ALA A 65 2.36 -14.18 7.99
N VAL A 66 1.51 -13.58 8.82
CA VAL A 66 0.12 -13.24 8.44
C VAL A 66 0.10 -12.28 7.26
N ALA A 67 0.89 -11.19 7.31
CA ALA A 67 1.00 -10.25 6.21
C ALA A 67 1.52 -10.93 4.92
N GLN A 68 2.53 -11.80 5.05
CA GLN A 68 3.06 -12.58 3.92
C GLN A 68 1.99 -13.47 3.27
N GLY A 69 1.20 -14.17 4.09
CA GLY A 69 0.12 -15.04 3.62
C GLY A 69 -0.93 -14.27 2.83
N LYS A 70 -1.36 -13.10 3.33
CA LYS A 70 -2.32 -12.25 2.63
C LYS A 70 -1.74 -11.63 1.36
N LEU A 71 -0.46 -11.28 1.34
CA LEU A 71 0.21 -10.80 0.12
C LEU A 71 0.24 -11.88 -0.96
N ALA A 72 0.54 -13.13 -0.57
CA ALA A 72 0.51 -14.26 -1.49
C ALA A 72 -0.90 -14.51 -2.03
N ALA A 73 -1.92 -14.46 -1.16
CA ALA A 73 -3.32 -14.59 -1.55
C ALA A 73 -3.77 -13.45 -2.48
N ALA A 74 -3.32 -12.21 -2.25
CA ALA A 74 -3.61 -11.07 -3.12
C ALA A 74 -3.05 -11.28 -4.53
N LYS A 75 -1.80 -11.76 -4.63
CA LYS A 75 -1.14 -12.07 -5.92
C LYS A 75 -1.85 -13.22 -6.65
N ASP A 76 -2.28 -14.25 -5.94
CA ASP A 76 -3.06 -15.35 -6.51
C ASP A 76 -4.44 -14.90 -7.00
N ALA A 77 -5.17 -14.10 -6.21
CA ALA A 77 -6.46 -13.53 -6.62
C ALA A 77 -6.30 -12.65 -7.87
N PHE A 78 -5.24 -11.86 -7.95
CA PHE A 78 -4.94 -11.02 -9.12
C PHE A 78 -4.68 -11.86 -10.37
N ALA A 79 -3.92 -12.95 -10.24
CA ALA A 79 -3.65 -13.88 -11.35
C ALA A 79 -4.92 -14.58 -11.85
N LYS A 80 -5.93 -14.73 -10.99
CA LYS A 80 -7.27 -15.25 -11.31
C LYS A 80 -8.24 -14.17 -11.79
N GLU A 81 -7.75 -12.96 -12.05
CA GLU A 81 -8.55 -11.79 -12.46
C GLU A 81 -9.61 -11.35 -11.43
N ASN A 82 -9.50 -11.82 -10.18
CA ASN A 82 -10.35 -11.41 -9.06
C ASN A 82 -9.82 -10.11 -8.44
N TYR A 83 -9.87 -9.01 -9.20
CA TYR A 83 -9.18 -7.75 -8.86
C TYR A 83 -9.68 -7.08 -7.58
N ASP A 84 -10.98 -7.19 -7.26
CA ASP A 84 -11.55 -6.60 -6.04
C ASP A 84 -11.05 -7.33 -4.78
N GLU A 85 -11.01 -8.66 -4.82
CA GLU A 85 -10.48 -9.46 -3.71
C GLU A 85 -8.97 -9.26 -3.56
N ALA A 86 -8.24 -9.22 -4.68
CA ALA A 86 -6.81 -8.90 -4.69
C ALA A 86 -6.52 -7.52 -4.07
N ALA A 87 -7.33 -6.51 -4.40
CA ALA A 87 -7.22 -5.18 -3.83
C ALA A 87 -7.46 -5.17 -2.31
N ARG A 88 -8.52 -5.87 -1.85
CA ARG A 88 -8.84 -5.99 -0.41
C ARG A 88 -7.75 -6.70 0.38
N LEU A 89 -7.21 -7.80 -0.16
CA LEU A 89 -6.14 -8.56 0.47
C LEU A 89 -4.84 -7.75 0.52
N ALA A 90 -4.54 -6.98 -0.53
CA ALA A 90 -3.41 -6.07 -0.55
C ALA A 90 -3.53 -4.96 0.51
N GLU A 91 -4.70 -4.34 0.64
CA GLU A 91 -4.94 -3.33 1.69
C GLU A 91 -4.77 -3.91 3.11
N GLN A 92 -5.29 -5.12 3.35
CA GLN A 92 -5.08 -5.81 4.62
C GLN A 92 -3.61 -6.10 4.89
N THR A 93 -2.87 -6.50 3.85
CA THR A 93 -1.42 -6.75 3.95
C THR A 93 -0.67 -5.51 4.41
N VAL A 94 -1.02 -4.32 3.89
CA VAL A 94 -0.40 -3.05 4.33
C VAL A 94 -0.58 -2.86 5.84
N VAL A 95 -1.82 -2.98 6.31
CA VAL A 95 -2.15 -2.79 7.73
C VAL A 95 -1.46 -3.84 8.62
N ASP A 96 -1.45 -5.11 8.20
CA ASP A 96 -0.80 -6.18 8.97
C ASP A 96 0.72 -6.03 9.01
N ALA A 97 1.34 -5.57 7.91
CA ALA A 97 2.77 -5.31 7.84
C ALA A 97 3.17 -4.14 8.76
N GLU A 98 2.44 -3.03 8.70
CA GLU A 98 2.63 -1.89 9.60
C GLU A 98 2.45 -2.29 11.07
N TYR A 99 1.45 -3.13 11.36
CA TYR A 99 1.22 -3.68 12.68
C TYR A 99 2.39 -4.55 13.16
N ALA A 100 2.91 -5.43 12.30
CA ALA A 100 4.08 -6.25 12.60
C ALA A 100 5.32 -5.38 12.91
N GLN A 101 5.56 -4.34 12.12
CA GLN A 101 6.66 -3.40 12.33
C GLN A 101 6.53 -2.63 13.65
N ALA A 102 5.33 -2.12 13.95
CA ALA A 102 5.06 -1.40 15.18
C ALA A 102 5.30 -2.29 16.41
N ARG A 103 4.76 -3.51 16.41
CA ARG A 103 4.96 -4.46 17.51
C ARG A 103 6.44 -4.84 17.69
N ALA A 104 7.16 -5.06 16.59
CA ALA A 104 8.59 -5.36 16.66
C ALA A 104 9.38 -4.19 17.27
N THR A 105 9.03 -2.96 16.93
CA THR A 105 9.61 -1.75 17.53
C THR A 105 9.28 -1.66 19.01
N THR A 106 8.03 -1.93 19.41
CA THR A 106 7.62 -1.97 20.82
C THR A 106 8.42 -3.00 21.60
N ARG A 107 8.56 -4.23 21.08
CA ARG A 107 9.31 -5.30 21.74
C ARG A 107 10.77 -4.92 21.95
N LYS A 108 11.42 -4.36 20.92
CA LYS A 108 12.79 -3.84 21.02
C LYS A 108 12.92 -2.80 22.14
N ASN A 109 11.97 -1.88 22.25
CA ASN A 109 12.00 -0.83 23.27
C ASN A 109 11.80 -1.41 24.69
N LEU A 110 10.95 -2.41 24.84
CA LEU A 110 10.77 -3.13 26.09
C LEU A 110 12.06 -3.86 26.52
N ASP A 111 12.71 -4.54 25.58
CA ASP A 111 13.97 -5.24 25.85
C ASP A 111 15.07 -4.25 26.31
N ILE A 112 15.16 -3.07 25.67
CA ILE A 112 16.08 -2.00 26.08
C ILE A 112 15.75 -1.49 27.49
N ALA A 113 14.47 -1.23 27.77
CA ALA A 113 14.04 -0.74 29.08
C ALA A 113 14.32 -1.77 30.19
N GLU A 114 14.13 -3.06 29.91
CA GLU A 114 14.49 -4.14 30.83
C GLU A 114 16.00 -4.22 31.06
N GLY A 115 16.81 -4.03 30.00
CA GLY A 115 18.27 -3.94 30.09
C GLY A 115 18.73 -2.84 31.04
N ILE A 116 18.24 -1.62 30.84
CA ILE A 116 18.58 -0.45 31.69
C ILE A 116 18.19 -0.71 33.15
N LYS A 117 17.03 -1.31 33.39
CA LYS A 117 16.58 -1.66 34.75
C LYS A 117 17.52 -2.68 35.42
N LYS A 118 17.94 -3.71 34.68
CA LYS A 118 18.88 -4.72 35.18
C LYS A 118 20.25 -4.13 35.50
N GLU A 119 20.79 -3.30 34.60
CA GLU A 119 22.07 -2.60 34.79
C GLU A 119 22.02 -1.68 36.01
N THR A 120 20.95 -0.88 36.15
CA THR A 120 20.79 0.02 37.32
C THR A 120 20.71 -0.75 38.63
N ASN A 121 20.01 -1.89 38.64
CA ASN A 121 19.94 -2.74 39.83
C ASN A 121 21.28 -3.39 40.16
N ALA A 122 22.04 -3.83 39.15
CA ALA A 122 23.37 -4.38 39.35
C ALA A 122 24.31 -3.33 39.98
N LEU A 123 24.33 -2.10 39.44
CA LEU A 123 25.11 -0.99 39.97
C LEU A 123 24.75 -0.67 41.43
N ARG A 124 23.45 -0.66 41.77
CA ARG A 124 22.99 -0.45 43.15
C ARG A 124 23.51 -1.53 44.10
N GLN A 125 23.44 -2.79 43.69
CA GLN A 125 23.96 -3.90 44.49
C GLN A 125 25.48 -3.85 44.66
N GLU A 126 26.22 -3.38 43.65
CA GLU A 126 27.66 -3.16 43.76
C GLU A 126 27.99 -2.08 44.79
N ILE A 127 27.25 -0.97 44.80
CA ILE A 127 27.37 0.08 45.81
C ILE A 127 27.10 -0.46 47.22
N GLU A 128 26.07 -1.28 47.40
CA GLU A 128 25.73 -1.89 48.69
C GLU A 128 26.78 -2.90 49.19
N ARG A 129 27.53 -3.54 48.28
CA ARG A 129 28.58 -4.51 48.62
C ARG A 129 29.95 -3.89 48.89
N MET A 130 30.14 -2.59 48.61
CA MET A 130 31.40 -1.91 48.91
C MET A 130 31.57 -1.77 50.43
N PRO A 131 32.74 -2.16 50.99
CA PRO A 131 33.04 -1.91 52.39
C PRO A 131 33.12 -0.40 52.64
N LYS A 132 32.67 0.04 53.83
CA LYS A 132 32.78 1.43 54.29
C LYS A 132 34.22 1.85 54.50
#